data_AF-J9DM90-F1
#
_entry.id   AF-J9DM90-F1
#
_cell.length_a   1.000
_cell.length_b   1.000
_cell.length_c   1.000
_cell.angle_alpha   90.00
_cell.angle_beta   90.00
_cell.angle_gamma   90.00
#
_symmetry.space_group_name_H-M   'P 1'
#
loop_
_entity.id
_entity.type
_entity.pdbx_description
1 polymer ?
#
loop_
_entity_poly.entity_id
_entity_poly.type
_entity_poly.pdbx_seq_one_letter_code
_entity_poly.pdbx_strand_id
1 'polypeptide(L)'
;MVENHKALCFCRPGYTGKYCEEQMPLCNTQPCFNEGICEAAAGTFRCICAQNYTGSRCQFGPDECIGMSCPNGGVCHDLPGLGTTKCIC
;
A
#
# COMPACT_ATOMS: atom_id res chain seq x y z
N MET A 1 -16.62 23.15 40.80
CA MET A 1 -15.93 21.96 40.25
C MET A 1 -16.00 22.09 38.75
N VAL A 2 -14.89 22.47 38.08
CA VAL A 2 -14.88 22.64 36.63
C VAL A 2 -14.78 21.26 36.01
N GLU A 3 -15.89 20.73 35.51
CA GLU A 3 -15.89 19.49 34.74
C GLU A 3 -15.17 19.74 33.42
N ASN A 4 -13.95 19.20 33.35
CA ASN A 4 -13.09 19.25 32.19
C ASN A 4 -13.62 18.24 31.15
N HIS A 5 -14.77 18.54 30.54
CA HIS A 5 -15.29 17.78 29.40
C HIS A 5 -14.35 17.99 28.21
N LYS A 6 -13.29 17.19 28.15
CA LYS A 6 -12.42 17.08 26.99
C LYS A 6 -13.23 16.43 25.88
N ALA A 7 -13.95 17.25 25.10
CA ALA A 7 -14.66 16.78 23.92
C ALA A 7 -13.63 16.18 22.96
N LEU A 8 -13.67 14.85 22.82
CA LEU A 8 -12.80 14.11 21.92
C LEU A 8 -13.60 13.90 20.63
N CYS A 9 -13.19 14.54 19.55
CA CYS A 9 -13.81 14.31 18.26
C CYS A 9 -13.33 12.98 17.68
N PHE A 10 -14.26 12.12 17.26
CA PHE A 10 -13.94 10.97 16.43
C PHE A 10 -13.83 11.44 14.97
N CYS A 11 -12.60 11.55 14.48
CA CYS A 11 -12.35 12.02 13.13
C CYS A 11 -12.71 10.98 12.08
N ARG A 12 -13.20 11.47 10.94
CA ARG A 12 -13.35 10.63 9.73
C ARG A 12 -11.96 10.14 9.30
N PRO A 13 -11.86 8.96 8.67
CA PRO A 13 -10.60 8.47 8.13
C PRO A 13 -9.95 9.54 7.24
N GLY A 14 -8.67 9.83 7.47
CA GLY A 14 -7.92 10.87 6.75
C GLY A 14 -7.95 12.26 7.39
N TYR A 15 -8.50 12.43 8.58
CA TYR A 15 -8.48 13.69 9.34
C TYR A 15 -7.96 13.49 10.78
N THR A 16 -7.31 14.51 11.32
CA THR A 16 -6.69 14.58 12.65
C THR A 16 -6.83 15.99 13.23
N GLY A 17 -6.35 16.21 14.46
CA GLY A 17 -6.50 17.47 15.20
C GLY A 17 -7.58 17.37 16.28
N LYS A 18 -7.66 18.38 17.15
CA LYS A 18 -8.60 18.38 18.28
C LYS A 18 -10.05 18.40 17.80
N TYR A 19 -10.29 18.99 16.64
CA TYR A 19 -11.58 19.17 16.00
C TYR A 19 -11.63 18.58 14.58
N CYS A 20 -10.69 17.69 14.24
CA CYS A 20 -10.57 17.08 12.90
C CYS A 20 -10.33 18.11 11.77
N GLU A 21 -9.70 19.22 12.11
CA GLU A 21 -9.40 20.36 11.25
C GLU A 21 -8.17 20.12 10.36
N GLU A 22 -7.32 19.17 10.72
CA GLU A 22 -6.12 18.82 9.99
C GLU A 22 -6.39 17.60 9.11
N GLN A 23 -6.02 17.67 7.83
CA GLN A 23 -6.02 16.48 6.99
C GLN A 23 -4.80 15.63 7.37
N MET A 24 -5.01 14.35 7.68
CA MET A 24 -3.88 13.46 7.94
C MET A 24 -2.97 13.44 6.71
N PRO A 25 -1.65 13.56 6.89
CA PRO A 25 -0.71 13.36 5.81
C PRO A 25 -1.00 12.00 5.16
N LEU A 26 -1.23 11.98 3.86
CA LEU A 26 -1.62 10.76 3.13
C LEU A 26 -0.59 9.63 3.29
N CYS A 27 0.66 9.98 3.62
CA CYS A 27 1.75 9.04 3.89
C CYS A 27 1.84 8.55 5.35
N ASN A 28 1.19 9.20 6.31
CA ASN A 28 1.20 8.74 7.71
C ASN A 28 0.45 7.42 7.91
N THR A 29 -0.47 7.09 7.01
CA THR A 29 -1.20 5.81 7.04
C THR A 29 -0.39 4.66 6.45
N GLN A 30 0.88 4.89 6.10
CA GLN A 30 1.77 3.92 5.44
C GLN A 30 1.08 3.21 4.28
N PRO A 31 0.63 3.96 3.25
CA PRO A 31 -0.16 3.35 2.19
C PRO A 31 0.67 2.43 1.27
N CYS A 32 2.00 2.56 1.24
CA CYS A 32 2.86 1.78 0.35
C CYS A 32 3.27 0.44 0.99
N PHE A 33 3.14 -0.64 0.23
CA PHE A 33 3.58 -1.99 0.61
C PHE A 33 5.03 -2.24 0.19
N ASN A 34 5.60 -3.36 0.66
CA ASN A 34 6.90 -3.88 0.21
C ASN A 34 8.02 -2.83 0.21
N GLU A 35 8.18 -2.14 1.34
CA GLU A 35 9.22 -1.11 1.54
C GLU A 35 9.12 0.07 0.54
N GLY A 36 7.96 0.29 -0.07
CA GLY A 36 7.70 1.43 -0.92
C GLY A 36 7.77 2.76 -0.15
N ILE A 37 8.42 3.76 -0.74
CA ILE A 37 8.53 5.12 -0.18
C ILE A 37 7.27 5.90 -0.56
N CYS A 38 6.57 6.44 0.43
CA CYS A 38 5.41 7.29 0.18
C CYS A 38 5.84 8.75 -0.01
N GLU A 39 5.45 9.34 -1.13
CA GLU A 39 5.60 10.76 -1.42
C GLU A 39 4.24 11.44 -1.50
N ALA A 40 4.12 12.62 -0.88
CA ALA A 40 2.95 13.46 -1.06
C ALA A 40 2.96 14.06 -2.48
N ALA A 41 1.84 13.92 -3.18
CA ALA A 41 1.60 14.52 -4.49
C ALA A 41 0.42 15.51 -4.38
N ALA A 42 0.24 16.41 -5.35
CA ALA A 42 -0.79 17.45 -5.27
C ALA A 42 -2.20 16.86 -5.06
N GLY A 43 -2.70 16.93 -3.81
CA GLY A 43 -4.00 16.37 -3.40
C GLY A 43 -4.06 14.84 -3.25
N THR A 44 -2.93 14.12 -3.34
CA THR A 44 -2.88 12.65 -3.25
C THR A 44 -1.51 12.16 -2.73
N PHE A 45 -1.29 10.85 -2.72
CA PHE A 45 0.03 10.26 -2.49
C PHE A 45 0.47 9.44 -3.70
N ARG A 46 1.78 9.25 -3.82
CA ARG A 46 2.41 8.36 -4.78
C ARG A 46 3.37 7.45 -4.05
N CYS A 47 3.36 6.16 -4.37
CA CYS A 47 4.34 5.22 -3.86
C CYS A 47 5.49 5.06 -4.87
N ILE A 48 6.73 5.25 -4.41
CA ILE A 48 7.93 4.85 -5.13
C ILE A 48 8.26 3.43 -4.68
N CYS A 49 8.18 2.47 -5.60
CA CYS A 49 8.41 1.08 -5.30
C CYS A 49 9.89 0.73 -5.27
N ALA A 50 10.26 -0.19 -4.37
CA ALA A 50 11.58 -0.82 -4.34
C ALA A 50 11.82 -1.64 -5.62
N GLN A 51 13.08 -2.01 -5.87
CA GLN A 51 13.45 -2.73 -7.09
C GLN A 51 12.66 -4.04 -7.21
N ASN A 52 12.10 -4.28 -8.40
CA ASN A 52 11.23 -5.41 -8.73
C ASN A 52 9.82 -5.39 -8.11
N TYR A 53 9.40 -4.34 -7.40
CA TYR A 53 8.01 -4.20 -6.97
C TYR A 53 7.23 -3.26 -7.89
N THR A 54 5.94 -3.55 -8.10
CA THR A 54 5.07 -2.77 -8.99
C THR A 54 3.68 -2.54 -8.40
N GLY A 55 2.85 -1.76 -9.10
CA GLY A 55 1.51 -1.37 -8.67
C GLY A 55 1.46 0.00 -7.99
N SER A 56 0.25 0.57 -7.88
CA SER A 56 0.02 1.92 -7.34
C SER A 56 0.42 2.08 -5.87
N ARG A 57 0.45 0.98 -5.12
CA ARG A 57 0.85 0.90 -3.72
C ARG A 57 2.05 -0.05 -3.54
N CYS A 58 2.76 -0.39 -4.60
CA CYS A 58 3.86 -1.37 -4.56
C CYS A 58 3.42 -2.75 -4.04
N GLN A 59 2.15 -3.10 -4.27
CA GLN A 59 1.55 -4.33 -3.76
C GLN A 59 1.95 -5.58 -4.54
N PHE A 60 2.50 -5.41 -5.75
CA PHE A 60 2.90 -6.52 -6.60
C PHE A 60 4.39 -6.77 -6.44
N GLY A 61 4.73 -8.02 -6.15
CA GLY A 61 6.10 -8.49 -5.99
C GLY A 61 6.89 -8.54 -7.31
N PRO A 62 8.15 -8.99 -7.23
CA PRO A 62 8.91 -9.41 -8.40
C PRO A 62 8.13 -10.45 -9.19
N ASP A 63 8.32 -10.46 -10.51
CA ASP A 63 7.84 -11.56 -11.35
C ASP A 63 8.55 -12.84 -10.91
N GLU A 64 7.83 -13.64 -10.12
CA GLU A 64 8.29 -14.91 -9.60
C GLU A 64 8.51 -15.94 -10.72
N CYS A 65 7.94 -15.73 -11.92
CA CYS A 65 8.18 -16.58 -13.09
C CYS A 65 9.58 -16.44 -13.68
N ILE A 66 10.33 -15.39 -13.33
CA ILE A 66 11.72 -15.25 -13.78
C ILE A 66 12.58 -16.37 -13.17
N GLY A 67 12.94 -17.34 -14.00
CA GLY A 67 13.75 -18.50 -13.61
C GLY A 67 12.94 -19.73 -13.19
N MET A 68 11.60 -19.65 -13.15
CA MET A 68 10.78 -20.84 -13.00
C MET A 68 10.54 -21.53 -14.34
N SER A 69 10.71 -22.86 -14.32
CA SER A 69 10.37 -23.73 -15.43
C SER A 69 9.21 -24.62 -15.00
N CYS A 70 8.05 -24.45 -15.63
CA CYS A 70 6.90 -25.31 -15.36
C CYS A 70 7.13 -26.71 -15.96
N PRO A 71 6.79 -27.79 -15.23
CA PRO A 71 6.91 -29.15 -15.74
C PRO A 71 6.02 -29.34 -16.97
N ASN A 72 6.41 -30.24 -17.86
CA ASN A 72 5.69 -30.60 -19.08
C ASN A 72 5.46 -29.46 -20.09
N GLY A 73 6.27 -28.38 -20.03
CA GLY A 73 6.19 -27.28 -20.99
C GLY A 73 5.08 -26.26 -20.71
N GLY A 74 4.52 -26.26 -19.49
CA GLY A 74 3.54 -25.24 -19.10
C GLY A 74 4.11 -23.82 -19.12
N VAL A 75 3.21 -22.83 -19.19
CA VAL A 75 3.55 -21.40 -19.09
C VAL A 75 3.39 -20.96 -17.64
N CYS A 76 4.41 -20.31 -17.09
CA CYS A 76 4.30 -19.69 -15.78
C CYS A 76 3.48 -18.40 -15.89
N HIS A 77 2.48 -18.25 -15.02
CA HIS A 77 1.70 -17.03 -14.88
C HIS A 77 1.92 -16.48 -13.47
N ASP A 78 2.52 -15.30 -13.37
CA ASP A 78 2.59 -14.56 -12.13
C ASP A 78 1.19 -14.03 -11.78
N LEU A 79 0.79 -14.15 -10.51
CA LEU A 79 -0.48 -13.61 -10.01
C LEU A 79 -0.14 -12.44 -9.08
N PRO A 80 -0.10 -11.20 -9.63
CA PRO A 80 0.35 -10.05 -8.87
C PRO A 80 -0.51 -9.83 -7.64
N GLY A 81 0.12 -9.79 -6.46
CA GLY A 81 -0.51 -9.40 -5.19
C GLY A 81 -0.89 -10.57 -4.26
N LEU A 82 -0.70 -11.81 -4.70
CA LEU A 82 -0.84 -13.00 -3.85
C LEU A 82 0.53 -13.58 -3.43
N GLY A 83 1.62 -13.21 -4.11
CA GLY A 83 2.93 -13.84 -3.91
C GLY A 83 2.90 -15.32 -4.28
N THR A 84 2.13 -15.65 -5.32
CA THR A 84 1.96 -17.01 -5.80
C THR A 84 1.97 -17.03 -7.31
N THR A 85 2.68 -18.00 -7.87
CA THR A 85 2.65 -18.26 -9.31
C THR A 85 1.84 -19.50 -9.63
N LYS A 86 1.29 -19.54 -10.85
CA LYS A 86 0.54 -20.69 -11.34
C LYS A 86 1.10 -21.14 -12.68
N CYS A 87 1.48 -22.41 -12.75
CA CYS A 87 1.74 -23.06 -14.03
C CYS A 87 0.40 -23.39 -14.71
N ILE A 88 0.22 -22.88 -15.92
CA ILE A 88 -0.90 -23.20 -16.80
C ILE A 88 -0.40 -24.11 -17.93
N CYS A 89 -1.17 -25.15 -18.24
CA CYS A 89 -0.88 -26.11 -19.30
C CYS A 89 -1.42 -25.63 -20.65
#